data_AF-A0AAU9CKD1-F1
#
_entry.id   AF-A0AAU9CKD1-F1
#
_cell.length_a   1.000
_cell.length_b   1.000
_cell.length_c   1.000
_cell.angle_alpha   90.00
_cell.angle_beta   90.00
_cell.angle_gamma   90.00
#
_symmetry.space_group_name_H-M   'P 1'
#
loop_
_entity.id
_entity.type
_entity.pdbx_description
1 polymer ?
#
loop_
_entity_poly.entity_id
_entity_poly.type
_entity_poly.pdbx_seq_one_letter_code
_entity_poly.pdbx_strand_id
1 'polypeptide(L)'
;MNDETENSKKGIYALFLRLLKSINWKYALGETLIVVIGITIAFNVDTGYENFKQQRQRKIILRQMLNDLKEDEKEIQKLISATEMTVKNCQTILEFDIKKTTGSKKEINALVNSLFGLVNKPTLRTNDVGYQAFISKTQLRDHQTDSLNILLNQYYQTAYGEINHFEREYEEHRKLKITPYFFENLNFTNPTDIDLNSLTNKYFRNITSYTAIILESGKTKLTSALKTNRKLKTQIRKSI
;
A
#
# COMPACT_ATOMS: atom_id res chain seq x y z
N MET A 1 -48.58 -45.53 46.51
CA MET A 1 -48.00 -45.64 45.15
C MET A 1 -46.67 -44.85 45.01
N ASN A 2 -45.87 -44.72 46.08
CA ASN A 2 -44.53 -44.06 46.07
C ASN A 2 -43.38 -45.00 46.49
N ASP A 3 -43.67 -46.16 47.09
CA ASP A 3 -42.65 -47.07 47.65
C ASP A 3 -41.92 -47.94 46.62
N GLU A 4 -42.61 -48.40 45.55
CA GLU A 4 -42.00 -49.27 44.53
C GLU A 4 -40.95 -48.54 43.67
N THR A 5 -41.18 -47.25 43.40
CA THR A 5 -40.22 -46.39 42.70
C THR A 5 -38.96 -46.11 43.51
N GLU A 6 -39.04 -46.12 44.84
CA GLU A 6 -37.88 -45.88 45.71
C GLU A 6 -37.00 -47.14 45.84
N ASN A 7 -37.62 -48.32 45.94
CA ASN A 7 -36.89 -49.59 45.99
C ASN A 7 -36.24 -49.96 44.64
N SER A 8 -36.90 -49.67 43.52
CA SER A 8 -36.30 -49.83 42.18
C SER A 8 -35.06 -48.96 41.99
N LYS A 9 -35.11 -47.70 42.43
CA LYS A 9 -33.94 -46.80 42.43
C LYS A 9 -32.82 -47.34 43.30
N LYS A 10 -33.10 -47.78 44.54
CA LYS A 10 -32.10 -48.35 45.45
C LYS A 10 -31.40 -49.58 44.85
N GLY A 11 -32.12 -50.44 44.15
CA GLY A 11 -31.56 -51.59 43.44
C GLY A 11 -30.61 -51.20 42.31
N ILE A 12 -30.98 -50.20 41.50
CA ILE A 12 -30.14 -49.68 40.41
C ILE A 12 -28.88 -49.00 40.96
N TYR A 13 -29.00 -48.20 42.03
CA TYR A 13 -27.84 -47.59 42.69
C TYR A 13 -26.90 -48.63 43.28
N ALA A 14 -27.43 -49.67 43.92
CA ALA A 14 -26.62 -50.76 44.47
C ALA A 14 -25.88 -51.55 43.37
N LEU A 15 -26.53 -51.76 42.22
CA LEU A 15 -25.95 -52.44 41.07
C LEU A 15 -24.86 -51.58 40.41
N PHE A 16 -25.11 -50.27 40.27
CA PHE A 16 -24.13 -49.30 39.78
C PHE A 16 -22.91 -49.17 40.70
N LEU A 17 -23.13 -49.11 42.03
CA LEU A 17 -22.05 -49.09 43.03
C LEU A 17 -21.23 -50.39 43.03
N ARG A 18 -21.86 -51.55 42.81
CA ARG A 18 -21.14 -52.83 42.64
C ARG A 18 -20.28 -52.85 41.39
N LEU A 19 -20.79 -52.33 40.28
CA LEU A 19 -20.04 -52.20 39.03
C LEU A 19 -18.85 -51.24 39.21
N LEU A 20 -19.04 -50.07 39.82
CA LEU A 20 -17.95 -49.13 40.12
C LEU A 20 -16.91 -49.70 41.10
N LYS A 21 -17.33 -50.52 42.06
CA LYS A 21 -16.43 -51.17 43.02
C LYS A 21 -15.56 -52.26 42.38
N SER A 22 -16.03 -52.87 41.29
CA SER A 22 -15.28 -53.89 40.54
C SER A 22 -14.16 -53.29 39.66
N ILE A 23 -14.22 -51.98 39.39
CA ILE A 23 -13.19 -51.28 38.62
C ILE A 23 -12.00 -51.02 39.53
N ASN A 24 -10.83 -51.47 39.10
CA ASN A 24 -9.58 -51.09 39.74
C ASN A 24 -9.22 -49.65 39.34
N TRP A 25 -9.71 -48.69 40.13
CA TRP A 25 -9.56 -47.26 39.86
C TRP A 25 -8.12 -46.79 39.70
N LYS A 26 -7.14 -47.43 40.35
CA LYS A 26 -5.72 -47.09 40.15
C LYS A 26 -5.25 -47.41 38.73
N TYR A 27 -5.69 -48.54 38.20
CA TYR A 27 -5.37 -48.99 36.85
C TYR A 27 -6.14 -48.16 35.81
N ALA A 28 -7.46 -48.02 35.98
CA ALA A 28 -8.32 -47.25 35.07
C ALA A 28 -7.95 -45.75 35.01
N LEU A 29 -7.56 -45.15 36.15
CA LEU A 29 -7.06 -43.77 36.20
C LEU A 29 -5.70 -43.64 35.50
N GLY A 30 -4.79 -44.59 35.71
CA GLY A 30 -3.50 -44.62 35.03
C GLY A 30 -3.64 -44.73 33.50
N GLU A 31 -4.50 -45.63 33.04
CA GLU A 31 -4.82 -45.80 31.61
C GLU A 31 -5.44 -44.54 31.01
N THR A 32 -6.43 -43.95 31.69
CA THR A 32 -7.07 -42.70 31.26
C THR A 32 -6.07 -41.55 31.19
N LEU A 33 -5.17 -41.43 32.17
CA LEU A 33 -4.15 -40.38 32.21
C LEU A 33 -3.15 -40.52 31.04
N ILE A 34 -2.73 -41.75 30.73
CA ILE A 34 -1.85 -42.03 29.59
C ILE A 34 -2.52 -41.64 28.26
N VAL A 35 -3.81 -41.95 28.09
CA VAL A 35 -4.56 -41.57 26.89
C VAL A 35 -4.69 -40.05 26.77
N VAL A 36 -5.03 -39.34 27.85
CA VAL A 36 -5.16 -37.87 27.85
C VAL A 36 -3.83 -37.20 27.53
N ILE A 37 -2.72 -37.67 28.11
CA ILE A 37 -1.38 -37.17 27.79
C ILE A 37 -1.04 -37.43 26.32
N GLY A 38 -1.34 -38.63 25.79
CA GLY A 38 -1.11 -38.98 24.39
C GLY A 38 -1.85 -38.07 23.42
N ILE A 39 -3.15 -37.84 23.65
CA ILE A 39 -3.97 -36.93 22.82
C ILE A 39 -3.46 -35.49 22.92
N THR A 40 -3.10 -35.04 24.12
CA THR A 40 -2.62 -33.67 24.35
C THR A 40 -1.28 -33.43 23.65
N ILE A 41 -0.35 -34.40 23.70
CA ILE A 41 0.93 -34.30 22.99
C ILE A 41 0.69 -34.29 21.47
N ALA A 42 -0.15 -35.20 20.97
CA ALA A 42 -0.48 -35.27 19.54
C ALA A 42 -1.05 -33.94 19.01
N PHE A 43 -1.99 -33.35 19.75
CA PHE A 43 -2.58 -32.05 19.39
C PHE A 43 -1.56 -30.90 19.43
N ASN A 44 -0.67 -30.87 20.44
CA ASN A 44 0.36 -29.84 20.54
C ASN A 44 1.43 -29.96 19.44
N VAL A 45 1.83 -31.18 19.07
CA VAL A 45 2.79 -31.42 17.99
C VAL A 45 2.22 -30.99 16.63
N ASP A 46 0.98 -31.37 16.34
CA ASP A 46 0.30 -30.99 15.09
C ASP A 46 0.15 -29.46 14.98
N THR A 47 -0.29 -28.82 16.08
CA THR A 47 -0.39 -27.36 16.18
C THR A 47 0.97 -26.68 16.00
N GLY A 48 2.04 -27.24 16.58
CA GLY A 48 3.40 -26.71 16.45
C GLY A 48 3.95 -26.80 15.03
N TYR A 49 3.71 -27.91 14.33
CA TYR A 49 4.13 -28.10 12.94
C TYR A 49 3.40 -27.13 12.00
N GLU A 50 2.08 -26.98 12.15
CA GLU A 50 1.32 -26.02 11.35
C GLU A 50 1.74 -24.57 11.64
N ASN A 51 2.03 -24.22 12.90
CA ASN A 51 2.58 -22.90 13.25
C ASN A 51 3.95 -22.65 12.57
N PHE A 52 4.85 -23.64 12.57
CA PHE A 52 6.15 -23.52 11.90
C PHE A 52 5.99 -23.29 10.39
N LYS A 53 5.11 -24.05 9.74
CA LYS A 53 4.80 -23.92 8.31
C LYS A 53 4.22 -22.56 7.98
N GLN A 54 3.29 -22.06 8.80
CA GLN A 54 2.71 -20.72 8.66
C GLN A 54 3.76 -19.61 8.83
N GLN A 55 4.64 -19.72 9.84
CA GLN A 55 5.73 -18.75 10.04
C GLN A 55 6.70 -18.73 8.86
N ARG A 56 7.07 -19.89 8.33
CA ARG A 56 7.95 -19.98 7.14
C ARG A 56 7.31 -19.30 5.94
N GLN A 57 6.01 -19.55 5.69
CA GLN A 57 5.28 -18.90 4.60
C GLN A 57 5.18 -17.38 4.80
N ARG A 58 4.88 -16.92 6.02
CA ARG A 58 4.85 -15.49 6.36
C ARG A 58 6.18 -14.81 6.05
N LYS A 59 7.32 -15.41 6.43
CA LYS A 59 8.65 -14.85 6.14
C LYS A 59 8.92 -14.75 4.63
N ILE A 60 8.48 -15.72 3.83
CA ILE A 60 8.61 -15.68 2.36
C ILE A 60 7.83 -14.49 1.80
N ILE A 61 6.58 -14.31 2.22
CA ILE A 61 5.72 -13.19 1.78
C ILE A 61 6.34 -11.85 2.19
N LEU A 62 6.79 -11.72 3.44
CA LEU A 62 7.43 -10.50 3.93
C LEU A 62 8.71 -10.15 3.16
N ARG A 63 9.50 -11.15 2.73
CA ARG A 63 10.66 -10.93 1.86
C ARG A 63 10.25 -10.45 0.47
N GLN A 64 9.18 -11.00 -0.10
CA GLN A 64 8.64 -10.52 -1.38
C GLN A 64 8.20 -9.06 -1.27
N MET A 65 7.43 -8.71 -0.24
CA MET A 65 6.98 -7.34 0.01
C MET A 65 8.15 -6.38 0.21
N LEU A 66 9.24 -6.82 0.86
CA LEU A 66 10.44 -6.00 1.01
C LEU A 66 11.08 -5.68 -0.36
N ASN A 67 11.00 -6.58 -1.33
CA ASN A 67 11.47 -6.32 -2.69
C ASN A 67 10.52 -5.39 -3.44
N ASP A 68 9.21 -5.62 -3.34
CA ASP A 68 8.19 -4.74 -3.95
C ASP A 68 8.38 -3.28 -3.46
N LEU A 69 8.53 -3.09 -2.14
CA LEU A 69 8.77 -1.77 -1.53
C LEU A 69 10.11 -1.12 -1.90
N LYS A 70 11.11 -1.89 -2.33
CA LYS A 70 12.37 -1.32 -2.85
C LYS A 70 12.19 -0.76 -4.25
N GLU A 71 11.44 -1.46 -5.10
CA GLU A 71 11.13 -0.97 -6.44
C GLU A 71 10.21 0.24 -6.36
N ASP A 72 9.18 0.21 -5.51
CA ASP A 72 8.32 1.38 -5.26
C ASP A 72 9.11 2.60 -4.78
N GLU A 73 10.11 2.43 -3.90
CA GLU A 73 10.94 3.55 -3.47
C GLU A 73 11.67 4.19 -4.65
N LYS A 74 12.22 3.39 -5.58
CA LYS A 74 12.91 3.91 -6.76
C LYS A 74 11.94 4.65 -7.69
N GLU A 75 10.76 4.07 -7.93
CA GLU A 75 9.76 4.68 -8.81
C GLU A 75 9.18 5.97 -8.21
N ILE A 76 8.89 6.00 -6.91
CA ILE A 76 8.46 7.22 -6.22
C ILE A 76 9.54 8.30 -6.28
N GLN A 77 10.82 7.96 -6.11
CA GLN A 77 11.91 8.93 -6.24
C GLN A 77 12.01 9.51 -7.65
N LYS A 78 11.92 8.68 -8.69
CA LYS A 78 11.87 9.14 -10.08
C LYS A 78 10.70 10.10 -10.31
N LEU A 79 9.53 9.74 -9.78
CA LEU A 79 8.31 10.54 -9.88
C LEU A 79 8.44 11.90 -9.16
N ILE A 80 9.08 11.94 -7.99
CA ILE A 80 9.41 13.19 -7.28
C ILE A 80 10.32 14.05 -8.16
N SER A 81 11.43 13.50 -8.68
CA SER A 81 12.37 14.26 -9.52
C SER A 81 11.73 14.78 -10.81
N ALA A 82 10.87 13.99 -11.44
CA ALA A 82 10.10 14.43 -12.60
C ALA A 82 9.13 15.56 -12.24
N THR A 83 8.43 15.44 -11.11
CA THR A 83 7.51 16.47 -10.59
C THR A 83 8.25 17.78 -10.32
N GLU A 84 9.42 17.72 -9.66
CA GLU A 84 10.26 18.89 -9.39
C GLU A 84 10.74 19.57 -10.67
N MET A 85 11.13 18.79 -11.68
CA MET A 85 11.51 19.33 -12.98
C MET A 85 10.35 20.07 -13.64
N THR A 86 9.13 19.50 -13.60
CA THR A 86 7.94 20.16 -14.18
C THR A 86 7.54 21.42 -13.40
N VAL A 87 7.69 21.44 -12.07
CA VAL A 87 7.51 22.66 -11.27
C VAL A 87 8.51 23.74 -11.69
N LYS A 88 9.78 23.38 -11.86
CA LYS A 88 10.81 24.32 -12.34
C LYS A 88 10.49 24.86 -13.74
N ASN A 89 9.94 24.03 -14.61
CA ASN A 89 9.47 24.46 -15.92
C ASN A 89 8.31 25.46 -15.80
N CYS A 90 7.35 25.22 -14.90
CA CYS A 90 6.28 26.17 -14.61
C CYS A 90 6.83 27.52 -14.13
N GLN A 91 7.81 27.51 -13.22
CA GLN A 91 8.45 28.73 -12.72
C GLN A 91 9.15 29.49 -13.86
N THR A 92 9.92 28.79 -14.69
CA THR A 92 10.61 29.37 -15.86
C THR A 92 9.60 30.05 -16.80
N ILE A 93 8.45 29.44 -17.04
CA ILE A 93 7.38 30.00 -17.89
C ILE A 93 6.71 31.21 -17.21
N LEU A 94 6.42 31.14 -15.91
CA LEU A 94 5.72 32.20 -15.19
C LEU A 94 6.60 33.45 -14.97
N GLU A 95 7.90 33.26 -14.84
CA GLU A 95 8.91 34.32 -14.70
C GLU A 95 9.32 34.94 -16.04
N PHE A 96 8.95 34.29 -17.16
CA PHE A 96 9.22 34.81 -18.48
C PHE A 96 8.53 36.17 -18.69
N ASP A 97 9.33 37.17 -19.10
CA ASP A 97 8.90 38.53 -19.37
C ASP A 97 9.39 38.95 -20.77
N ILE A 98 8.44 39.15 -21.68
CA ILE A 98 8.71 39.55 -23.07
C ILE A 98 9.49 40.87 -23.12
N LYS A 99 9.31 41.78 -22.16
CA LYS A 99 10.03 43.06 -22.18
C LYS A 99 11.51 42.91 -21.81
N LYS A 100 11.89 41.80 -21.19
CA LYS A 100 13.25 41.51 -20.71
C LYS A 100 13.97 40.45 -21.52
N THR A 101 13.28 39.73 -22.41
CA THR A 101 13.92 38.72 -23.26
C THR A 101 14.82 39.37 -24.30
N THR A 102 16.00 38.78 -24.52
CA THR A 102 16.92 39.19 -25.58
C THR A 102 16.48 38.66 -26.95
N GLY A 103 15.48 37.77 -26.98
CA GLY A 103 15.07 37.04 -28.18
C GLY A 103 16.15 36.05 -28.67
N SER A 104 17.19 35.79 -27.87
CA SER A 104 18.26 34.89 -28.28
C SER A 104 17.73 33.47 -28.47
N LYS A 105 18.24 32.76 -29.49
CA LYS A 105 17.88 31.37 -29.78
C LYS A 105 18.02 30.46 -28.54
N LYS A 106 19.00 30.73 -27.68
CA LYS A 106 19.22 29.99 -26.44
C LYS A 106 18.07 30.18 -25.44
N GLU A 107 17.61 31.41 -25.23
CA GLU A 107 16.46 31.71 -24.35
C GLU A 107 15.18 31.07 -24.87
N ILE A 108 14.91 31.22 -26.17
CA ILE A 108 13.72 30.63 -26.81
C ILE A 108 13.75 29.11 -26.68
N ASN A 109 14.89 28.46 -26.96
CA ASN A 109 15.02 27.00 -26.80
C ASN A 109 14.77 26.55 -25.36
N ALA A 110 15.25 27.29 -24.35
CA ALA A 110 15.02 26.95 -22.95
C ALA A 110 13.53 27.06 -22.56
N LEU A 111 12.83 28.07 -23.09
CA LEU A 111 11.41 28.26 -22.89
C LEU A 111 10.58 27.16 -23.55
N VAL A 112 10.91 26.81 -24.80
CA VAL A 112 10.30 25.70 -25.54
C VAL A 112 10.44 24.39 -24.79
N ASN A 113 11.65 24.08 -24.29
CA ASN A 113 11.88 22.88 -23.48
C ASN A 113 11.02 22.87 -22.21
N SER A 114 10.88 24.02 -21.54
CA SER A 114 10.00 24.16 -20.38
C SER A 114 8.54 23.88 -20.73
N LEU A 115 8.07 24.41 -21.86
CA LEU A 115 6.69 24.20 -22.33
C LEU A 115 6.41 22.72 -22.59
N PHE A 116 7.24 22.04 -23.37
CA PHE A 116 7.07 20.60 -23.62
C PHE A 116 7.16 19.77 -22.34
N GLY A 117 7.93 20.23 -21.36
CA GLY A 117 7.98 19.62 -20.03
C GLY A 117 6.62 19.58 -19.31
N LEU A 118 5.68 20.47 -19.62
CA LEU A 118 4.33 20.47 -19.04
C LEU A 118 3.42 19.34 -19.58
N VAL A 119 3.78 18.75 -20.72
CA VAL A 119 3.00 17.69 -21.37
C VAL A 119 3.39 16.31 -20.81
N ASN A 120 4.60 16.18 -20.28
CA ASN A 120 5.09 14.94 -19.70
C ASN A 120 4.29 14.58 -18.44
N LYS A 121 3.67 13.40 -18.46
CA LYS A 121 3.03 12.81 -17.28
C LYS A 121 3.95 11.76 -16.69
N PRO A 122 4.48 12.00 -15.48
CA PRO A 122 5.12 10.94 -14.74
C PRO A 122 4.03 10.09 -14.06
N THR A 123 4.11 8.77 -14.18
CA THR A 123 3.15 7.81 -13.60
C THR A 123 3.86 6.82 -12.71
N LEU A 124 3.26 6.49 -11.58
CA LEU A 124 3.69 5.41 -10.72
C LEU A 124 3.12 4.09 -11.22
N ARG A 125 3.99 3.12 -11.50
CA ARG A 125 3.59 1.72 -11.62
C ARG A 125 3.80 1.05 -10.26
N THR A 126 2.73 0.81 -9.54
CA THR A 126 2.79 0.12 -8.25
C THR A 126 2.99 -1.37 -8.43
N ASN A 127 3.68 -2.01 -7.48
CA ASN A 127 3.77 -3.46 -7.39
C ASN A 127 3.20 -3.91 -6.04
N ASP A 128 1.97 -4.41 -6.03
CA ASP A 128 1.26 -4.84 -4.83
C ASP A 128 1.14 -6.37 -4.71
N VAL A 129 1.84 -7.15 -5.55
CA VAL A 129 1.73 -8.61 -5.58
C VAL A 129 2.00 -9.24 -4.21
N GLY A 130 3.05 -8.79 -3.50
CA GLY A 130 3.34 -9.25 -2.16
C GLY A 130 2.25 -8.88 -1.14
N TYR A 131 1.63 -7.70 -1.28
CA TYR A 131 0.53 -7.27 -0.42
C TYR A 131 -0.76 -8.08 -0.68
N GLN A 132 -1.11 -8.32 -1.95
CA GLN A 132 -2.25 -9.16 -2.33
C GLN A 132 -2.07 -10.61 -1.83
N ALA A 133 -0.85 -11.15 -1.94
CA ALA A 133 -0.50 -12.45 -1.36
C ALA A 133 -0.58 -12.46 0.17
N PHE A 134 -0.20 -11.35 0.82
CA PHE A 134 -0.29 -11.21 2.27
C PHE A 134 -1.76 -11.20 2.73
N ILE A 135 -2.62 -10.36 2.16
CA ILE A 135 -4.02 -10.26 2.59
C ILE A 135 -4.82 -11.54 2.30
N SER A 136 -4.56 -12.21 1.17
CA SER A 136 -5.26 -13.45 0.80
C SER A 136 -4.90 -14.64 1.68
N LYS A 137 -3.62 -14.73 2.10
CA LYS A 137 -3.12 -15.84 2.93
C LYS A 137 -3.27 -15.61 4.43
N THR A 138 -3.35 -14.36 4.87
CA THR A 138 -3.48 -14.06 6.31
C THR A 138 -4.91 -14.19 6.82
N GLN A 139 -5.91 -14.28 5.93
CA GLN A 139 -7.32 -14.58 6.24
C GLN A 139 -7.76 -14.10 7.63
N LEU A 140 -7.49 -12.83 7.96
CA LEU A 140 -7.81 -12.11 9.22
C LEU A 140 -8.09 -13.02 10.45
N ARG A 141 -7.18 -13.95 10.77
CA ARG A 141 -7.23 -14.64 12.06
C ARG A 141 -6.62 -13.71 13.09
N ASP A 142 -7.53 -13.08 13.83
CA ASP A 142 -7.37 -12.15 14.93
C ASP A 142 -6.83 -10.74 14.60
N HIS A 143 -7.80 -9.82 14.55
CA HIS A 143 -7.76 -8.43 15.02
C HIS A 143 -6.62 -7.53 14.50
N GLN A 144 -7.00 -6.58 13.65
CA GLN A 144 -6.82 -5.11 13.72
C GLN A 144 -5.75 -4.43 14.64
N THR A 145 -4.73 -5.09 15.19
CA THR A 145 -3.88 -4.52 16.27
C THR A 145 -2.37 -4.59 16.04
N ASP A 146 -1.87 -5.34 15.06
CA ASP A 146 -0.42 -5.36 14.80
C ASP A 146 0.03 -4.11 14.03
N SER A 147 1.05 -3.42 14.56
CA SER A 147 1.63 -2.20 14.00
C SER A 147 2.03 -2.33 12.51
N LEU A 148 2.39 -3.54 12.07
CA LEU A 148 2.70 -3.85 10.68
C LEU A 148 1.45 -3.77 9.78
N ASN A 149 0.31 -4.30 10.21
CA ASN A 149 -0.93 -4.29 9.43
C ASN A 149 -1.46 -2.86 9.24
N ILE A 150 -1.35 -2.03 10.29
CA ILE A 150 -1.70 -0.61 10.21
C ILE A 150 -0.83 0.10 9.16
N LEU A 151 0.49 -0.12 9.20
CA LEU A 151 1.42 0.49 8.23
C LEU A 151 1.20 -0.03 6.80
N LEU A 152 0.85 -1.29 6.64
CA LEU A 152 0.51 -1.87 5.33
C LEU A 152 -0.73 -1.20 4.74
N ASN A 153 -1.79 -1.07 5.52
CA ASN A 153 -3.00 -0.38 5.06
C ASN A 153 -2.75 1.10 4.79
N GLN A 154 -2.01 1.80 5.65
CA GLN A 154 -1.64 3.20 5.42
C GLN A 154 -0.85 3.38 4.12
N TYR A 155 0.01 2.42 3.76
CA TYR A 155 0.78 2.51 2.52
C TYR A 155 -0.06 2.16 1.28
N TYR A 156 -0.61 0.94 1.24
CA TYR A 156 -1.25 0.41 0.03
C TYR A 156 -2.66 0.95 -0.22
N GLN A 157 -3.39 1.36 0.82
CA GLN A 157 -4.74 1.91 0.67
C GLN A 157 -4.72 3.44 0.65
N THR A 158 -4.07 4.07 1.63
CA THR A 158 -4.08 5.53 1.75
C THR A 158 -3.07 6.19 0.82
N ALA A 159 -1.77 5.88 0.95
CA ALA A 159 -0.74 6.58 0.19
C ALA A 159 -0.87 6.35 -1.32
N TYR A 160 -1.13 5.13 -1.77
CA TYR A 160 -1.43 4.85 -3.17
C TYR A 160 -2.73 5.51 -3.66
N GLY A 161 -3.77 5.53 -2.83
CA GLY A 161 -5.02 6.23 -3.16
C GLY A 161 -4.79 7.72 -3.42
N GLU A 162 -3.98 8.36 -2.59
CA GLU A 162 -3.61 9.77 -2.73
C GLU A 162 -2.76 10.04 -3.99
N ILE A 163 -1.79 9.17 -4.29
CA ILE A 163 -0.98 9.26 -5.51
C ILE A 163 -1.87 9.11 -6.75
N ASN A 164 -2.73 8.10 -6.78
CA ASN A 164 -3.66 7.86 -7.90
C ASN A 164 -4.66 9.02 -8.07
N HIS A 165 -5.10 9.64 -6.98
CA HIS A 165 -5.94 10.83 -7.05
C HIS A 165 -5.18 12.02 -7.65
N PHE A 166 -3.95 12.28 -7.19
CA PHE A 166 -3.07 13.30 -7.76
C PHE A 166 -2.81 13.07 -9.25
N GLU A 167 -2.46 11.85 -9.67
CA GLU A 167 -2.17 11.55 -11.07
C GLU A 167 -3.39 11.76 -11.97
N ARG A 168 -4.59 11.45 -11.47
CA ARG A 168 -5.85 11.69 -12.20
C ARG A 168 -6.14 13.18 -12.31
N GLU A 169 -6.04 13.94 -11.23
CA GLU A 169 -6.24 15.39 -11.23
C GLU A 169 -5.28 16.07 -12.22
N TYR A 170 -4.00 15.72 -12.18
CA TYR A 170 -3.01 16.26 -13.10
C TYR A 170 -3.29 15.85 -14.57
N GLU A 171 -3.67 14.60 -14.80
CA GLU A 171 -4.02 14.11 -16.14
C GLU A 171 -5.23 14.82 -16.73
N GLU A 172 -6.28 15.01 -15.93
CA GLU A 172 -7.49 15.72 -16.33
C GLU A 172 -7.19 17.18 -16.65
N HIS A 173 -6.46 17.88 -15.77
CA HIS A 173 -6.01 19.25 -16.02
C HIS A 173 -5.19 19.33 -17.32
N ARG A 174 -4.26 18.40 -17.53
CA ARG A 174 -3.45 18.36 -18.76
C ARG A 174 -4.33 18.18 -20.00
N LYS A 175 -5.22 17.18 -20.00
CA LYS A 175 -6.11 16.88 -21.13
C LYS A 175 -7.08 18.01 -21.45
N LEU A 176 -7.63 18.65 -20.42
CA LEU A 176 -8.71 19.62 -20.58
C LEU A 176 -8.23 21.06 -20.76
N LYS A 177 -6.99 21.37 -20.36
CA LYS A 177 -6.46 22.74 -20.34
C LYS A 177 -5.12 22.88 -21.06
N ILE A 178 -4.13 22.06 -20.72
CA ILE A 178 -2.76 22.21 -21.26
C ILE A 178 -2.72 21.78 -22.73
N THR A 179 -3.15 20.55 -23.03
CA THR A 179 -3.08 19.98 -24.38
C THR A 179 -3.85 20.81 -25.41
N PRO A 180 -5.11 21.23 -25.19
CA PRO A 180 -5.85 22.05 -26.15
C PRO A 180 -5.15 23.39 -26.40
N TYR A 181 -4.69 24.07 -25.34
CA TYR A 181 -3.97 25.33 -25.48
C TYR A 181 -2.71 25.17 -26.33
N PHE A 182 -1.96 24.09 -26.13
CA PHE A 182 -0.75 23.81 -26.89
C PHE A 182 -1.05 23.56 -28.37
N PHE A 183 -2.11 22.83 -28.70
CA PHE A 183 -2.54 22.61 -30.08
C PHE A 183 -3.00 23.89 -30.79
N GLU A 184 -3.60 24.81 -30.06
CA GLU A 184 -4.06 26.09 -30.61
C GLU A 184 -2.93 27.12 -30.79
N ASN A 185 -1.89 27.08 -29.95
CA ASN A 185 -0.93 28.18 -29.83
C ASN A 185 0.52 27.81 -30.16
N LEU A 186 0.86 26.52 -30.33
CA LEU A 186 2.23 26.09 -30.60
C LEU A 186 2.38 25.44 -31.98
N ASN A 187 3.46 25.79 -32.67
CA ASN A 187 3.85 25.15 -33.92
C ASN A 187 4.71 23.90 -33.64
N PHE A 188 4.11 22.72 -33.66
CA PHE A 188 4.85 21.46 -33.43
C PHE A 188 5.85 21.11 -34.55
N THR A 189 5.72 21.70 -35.74
CA THR A 189 6.67 21.49 -36.86
C THR A 189 7.88 22.42 -36.77
N ASN A 190 7.70 23.59 -36.15
CA ASN A 190 8.77 24.54 -35.86
C ASN A 190 8.61 25.08 -34.43
N PRO A 191 9.00 24.31 -33.40
CA PRO A 191 8.68 24.66 -32.02
C PRO A 191 9.34 25.94 -31.49
N THR A 192 10.33 26.48 -32.21
CA THR A 192 10.95 27.77 -31.87
C THR A 192 10.16 28.99 -32.36
N ASP A 193 9.19 28.78 -33.25
CA ASP A 193 8.28 29.81 -33.77
C ASP A 193 7.05 29.91 -32.86
N ILE A 194 7.27 30.40 -31.64
CA ILE A 194 6.23 30.58 -30.63
C ILE A 194 5.79 32.04 -30.61
N ASP A 195 4.47 32.27 -30.62
CA ASP A 195 3.92 33.56 -30.25
C ASP A 195 4.12 33.79 -28.75
N LEU A 196 5.12 34.60 -28.41
CA LEU A 196 5.46 34.93 -27.04
C LEU A 196 4.31 35.65 -26.32
N ASN A 197 3.45 36.38 -27.03
CA ASN A 197 2.32 37.08 -26.40
C ASN A 197 1.32 36.09 -25.80
N SER A 198 1.09 34.96 -26.47
CA SER A 198 0.26 33.86 -25.96
C SER A 198 0.73 33.42 -24.55
N LEU A 199 2.05 33.35 -24.33
CA LEU A 199 2.63 32.91 -23.05
C LEU A 199 2.43 33.91 -21.89
N THR A 200 2.16 35.17 -22.22
CA THR A 200 1.86 36.21 -21.20
C THR A 200 0.38 36.41 -20.95
N ASN A 201 -0.49 35.77 -21.73
CA ASN A 201 -1.93 35.86 -21.54
C ASN A 201 -2.33 35.31 -20.16
N LYS A 202 -3.25 36.00 -19.49
CA LYS A 202 -3.80 35.64 -18.18
C LYS A 202 -4.30 34.18 -18.13
N TYR A 203 -4.94 33.71 -19.19
CA TYR A 203 -5.45 32.33 -19.26
C TYR A 203 -4.32 31.30 -19.16
N PHE A 204 -3.27 31.45 -19.97
CA PHE A 204 -2.13 30.54 -19.95
C PHE A 204 -1.34 30.61 -18.65
N ARG A 205 -1.15 31.83 -18.10
CA ARG A 205 -0.54 32.00 -16.77
C ARG A 205 -1.34 31.27 -15.70
N ASN A 206 -2.67 31.35 -15.72
CA ASN A 206 -3.51 30.61 -14.78
C ASN A 206 -3.37 29.08 -14.93
N ILE A 207 -3.35 28.56 -16.16
CA ILE A 207 -3.11 27.13 -16.41
C ILE A 207 -1.76 26.71 -15.83
N THR A 208 -0.71 27.49 -16.08
CA THR A 208 0.65 27.19 -15.63
C THR A 208 0.78 27.28 -14.11
N SER A 209 0.20 28.32 -13.49
CA SER A 209 0.18 28.46 -12.03
C SER A 209 -0.59 27.32 -11.35
N TYR A 210 -1.76 26.96 -11.87
CA TYR A 210 -2.52 25.83 -11.32
C TYR A 210 -1.78 24.50 -11.49
N THR A 211 -1.07 24.33 -12.62
CA THR A 211 -0.18 23.18 -12.84
C THR A 211 0.89 23.07 -11.75
N ALA A 212 1.57 24.18 -11.44
CA ALA A 212 2.57 24.20 -10.36
C ALA A 212 1.96 23.83 -9.00
N ILE A 213 0.74 24.31 -8.69
CA ILE A 213 0.03 24.02 -7.43
C ILE A 213 -0.30 22.52 -7.33
N ILE A 214 -0.85 21.91 -8.38
CA ILE A 214 -1.16 20.47 -8.40
C ILE A 214 0.11 19.65 -8.18
N LEU A 215 1.20 20.00 -8.87
CA LEU A 215 2.48 19.29 -8.79
C LEU A 215 3.13 19.43 -7.40
N GLU A 216 3.07 20.61 -6.77
CA GLU A 216 3.58 20.80 -5.41
C GLU A 216 2.77 20.00 -4.36
N SER A 217 1.45 19.94 -4.52
CA SER A 217 0.58 19.06 -3.74
C SER A 217 0.95 17.59 -3.96
N GLY A 218 1.16 17.17 -5.21
CA GLY A 218 1.62 15.84 -5.59
C GLY A 218 2.96 15.47 -4.95
N LYS A 219 3.96 16.37 -5.00
CA LYS A 219 5.28 16.19 -4.39
C LYS A 219 5.17 15.91 -2.89
N THR A 220 4.27 16.61 -2.20
CA THR A 220 4.00 16.41 -0.77
C THR A 220 3.45 15.00 -0.50
N LYS A 221 2.47 14.55 -1.29
CA LYS A 221 1.89 13.19 -1.21
C LYS A 221 2.95 12.10 -1.48
N LEU A 222 3.76 12.29 -2.53
CA LEU A 222 4.84 11.37 -2.89
C LEU A 222 5.91 11.27 -1.80
N THR A 223 6.29 12.40 -1.20
CA THR A 223 7.26 12.43 -0.09
C THR A 223 6.71 11.73 1.15
N SER A 224 5.42 11.93 1.45
CA SER A 224 4.73 11.21 2.53
C SER A 224 4.72 9.70 2.27
N ALA A 225 4.36 9.27 1.06
CA ALA A 225 4.38 7.87 0.65
C ALA A 225 5.78 7.25 0.78
N LEU A 226 6.83 7.96 0.34
CA LEU A 226 8.23 7.52 0.48
C LEU A 226 8.63 7.33 1.95
N LYS A 227 8.23 8.25 2.83
CA LYS A 227 8.46 8.14 4.27
C LYS A 227 7.76 6.91 4.86
N THR A 228 6.52 6.66 4.47
CA THR A 228 5.75 5.49 4.91
C THR A 228 6.36 4.18 4.39
N ASN A 229 6.77 4.12 3.12
CA ASN A 229 7.48 2.99 2.54
C ASN A 229 8.75 2.63 3.34
N ARG A 230 9.59 3.63 3.65
CA ARG A 230 10.83 3.42 4.44
C ARG A 230 10.55 2.90 5.85
N LYS A 231 9.53 3.42 6.52
CA LYS A 231 9.08 2.93 7.83
C LYS A 231 8.63 1.47 7.73
N LEU A 232 7.81 1.16 6.74
CA LEU A 232 7.28 -0.19 6.51
C LEU A 232 8.41 -1.20 6.25
N LYS A 233 9.39 -0.87 5.39
CA LYS A 233 10.57 -1.73 5.18
C LYS A 233 11.35 -2.01 6.46
N THR A 234 11.49 -0.99 7.32
CA THR A 234 12.16 -1.14 8.61
C THR A 234 11.40 -2.10 9.52
N GLN A 235 10.07 -1.99 9.56
CA GLN A 235 9.23 -2.90 10.36
C GLN A 235 9.25 -4.32 9.81
N ILE A 236 9.11 -4.50 8.50
CA ILE A 236 9.18 -5.82 7.87
C ILE A 236 10.51 -6.52 8.18
N ARG A 237 11.64 -5.80 8.14
CA ARG A 237 12.95 -6.36 8.51
C ARG A 237 13.03 -6.84 9.97
N LYS A 238 12.34 -6.18 10.89
CA LYS A 238 12.25 -6.60 12.30
C LYS A 238 11.37 -7.84 12.49
N SER A 239 10.44 -8.08 11.57
CA SER A 239 9.48 -9.19 11.62
C SER A 239 9.94 -10.48 10.91
N ILE A 240 11.09 -10.46 10.22
CA ILE A 240 11.70 -11.61 9.54
C ILE A 240 12.76 -12.25 10.44
#